data_AF-Q54LD0-F1
#
_entry.id   AF-Q54LD0-F1
#
_cell.length_a   1.000
_cell.length_b   1.000
_cell.length_c   1.000
_cell.angle_alpha   90.00
_cell.angle_beta   90.00
_cell.angle_gamma   90.00
#
_symmetry.space_group_name_H-M   'P 1'
#
loop_
_entity.id
_entity.type
_entity.pdbx_description
1 polymer ?
#
loop_
_entity_poly.entity_id
_entity_poly.type
_entity_poly.pdbx_seq_one_letter_code
_entity_poly.pdbx_strand_id
1 'polypeptide(L)'
;MYHSEAKTKRIVFKGELGVFNRLQSIYHDSNFVEKVRESLYKGLPLIANLRCGLWYSEKFDAKVYFKSTDGHYGNWSFSTNRLNLHLLDIVNKFNGAIIVDSTRKGKKFPDSFSRTIPIWTCVINRVLLILKKQQQQKQQQEEEEIEWDTELNMPGWVSDSEKDQVENKVVNKFVNQLLECGADLSGFCKSVKKPLRPIWICVESILQWSDSIVNPEELKFHPLYLVSCSDNRREGHPSYRQYVQGAGDDEEQWSFGLTPQLFWSNHKEILAQNRDYIEDYISQLLLDSKINSIEIVDEISNENDDNNSNNNNNINNNNIDFGEIDKVGETNFYISDSLKCLNNKIWNKFDIILNCSEIIYKGIVNEEEGKDQVRKSNYLHLPIREGKIGKNDLFNQLQQAEDFIIKKLIENPNYKILIHSTTGKANCVSIIMAIITKYFLKYNNNNNNNNNNNNNNNNNNNNNNNKNGKDNNSEDDDNDDEEINESNFYFKFSNSPKFKVEKIDIKISYLFIEKYCSQSLPCKSMRLAVNKHLMSPKPSLVYKGYLKENKK
;
A
#
# COMPACT_ATOMS: atom_id res chain seq x y z
N MET A 1 26.89 26.73 8.79
CA MET A 1 27.18 25.29 8.52
C MET A 1 27.45 25.14 7.04
N TYR A 2 28.71 25.01 6.62
CA TYR A 2 29.00 24.69 5.21
C TYR A 2 28.71 23.21 4.99
N HIS A 3 27.69 22.90 4.19
CA HIS A 3 27.48 21.55 3.70
C HIS A 3 28.60 21.20 2.70
N SER A 4 29.13 19.97 2.77
CA SER A 4 30.05 19.49 1.75
C SER A 4 29.35 19.49 0.38
N GLU A 5 30.10 19.67 -0.71
CA GLU A 5 29.53 19.68 -2.07
C GLU A 5 28.59 18.50 -2.34
N ALA A 6 28.93 17.30 -1.84
CA ALA A 6 28.07 16.13 -1.98
C ALA A 6 26.74 16.25 -1.21
N LYS A 7 26.74 16.87 -0.01
CA LYS A 7 25.52 17.12 0.76
C LYS A 7 24.69 18.24 0.11
N THR A 8 25.33 19.31 -0.36
CA THR A 8 24.68 20.39 -1.10
C THR A 8 24.05 19.86 -2.39
N LYS A 9 24.78 19.07 -3.19
CA LYS A 9 24.25 18.38 -4.37
C LYS A 9 23.08 17.46 -4.03
N ARG A 10 23.14 16.69 -2.94
CA ARG A 10 22.01 15.84 -2.51
C ARG A 10 20.78 16.64 -2.07
N ILE A 11 20.95 17.76 -1.39
CA ILE A 11 19.85 18.65 -0.97
C ILE A 11 19.21 19.30 -2.20
N VAL A 12 20.05 19.84 -3.10
CA VAL A 12 19.62 20.40 -4.38
C VAL A 12 18.88 19.34 -5.21
N PHE A 13 19.46 18.15 -5.39
CA PHE A 13 18.88 17.04 -6.15
C PHE A 13 17.56 16.52 -5.54
N LYS A 14 17.43 16.52 -4.21
CA LYS A 14 16.14 16.23 -3.55
C LYS A 14 15.09 17.31 -3.84
N GLY A 15 15.48 18.59 -3.83
CA GLY A 15 14.60 19.69 -4.21
C GLY A 15 14.23 19.70 -5.69
N GLU A 16 15.12 19.19 -6.55
CA GLU A 16 14.90 19.03 -7.99
C GLU A 16 13.95 17.87 -8.33
N LEU A 17 14.01 16.77 -7.58
CA LEU A 17 13.07 15.64 -7.68
C LEU A 17 11.87 15.76 -6.74
N GLY A 18 11.65 16.94 -6.16
CA GLY A 18 10.55 17.21 -5.23
C GLY A 18 9.18 17.02 -5.87
N VAL A 19 8.18 16.80 -5.02
CA VAL A 19 6.79 16.55 -5.42
C VAL A 19 6.27 17.61 -6.40
N PHE A 20 6.58 18.89 -6.17
CA PHE A 20 6.17 19.98 -7.06
C PHE A 20 6.63 19.78 -8.51
N ASN A 21 7.92 19.54 -8.73
CA ASN A 21 8.46 19.40 -10.10
C ASN A 21 7.92 18.14 -10.78
N ARG A 22 7.63 17.08 -10.03
CA ARG A 22 6.99 15.86 -10.54
C ARG A 22 5.56 16.13 -11.00
N LEU A 23 4.75 16.76 -10.16
CA LEU A 23 3.37 17.11 -10.50
C LEU A 23 3.30 18.07 -11.68
N GLN A 24 4.21 19.06 -11.74
CA GLN A 24 4.31 19.96 -12.88
C GLN A 24 4.72 19.22 -14.17
N SER A 25 5.60 18.22 -14.07
CA SER A 25 6.00 17.37 -15.21
C SER A 25 4.87 16.44 -15.65
N ILE A 26 4.11 15.88 -14.71
CA ILE A 26 2.90 15.08 -14.99
C ILE A 26 1.88 15.92 -15.77
N TYR A 27 1.59 17.13 -15.31
CA TYR A 27 0.68 18.05 -16.00
C TYR A 27 1.20 18.47 -17.39
N HIS A 28 2.51 18.62 -17.53
CA HIS A 28 3.10 18.87 -18.85
C HIS A 28 2.87 17.69 -19.81
N ASP A 29 3.21 16.47 -19.36
CA ASP A 29 3.13 15.27 -20.18
C ASP A 29 1.68 14.88 -20.50
N SER A 30 0.72 15.22 -19.62
CA SER A 30 -0.71 15.03 -19.91
C SER A 30 -1.20 15.89 -21.06
N ASN A 31 -0.69 17.12 -21.21
CA ASN A 31 -1.03 17.96 -22.36
C ASN A 31 -0.54 17.34 -23.67
N PHE A 32 0.56 16.59 -23.64
CA PHE A 32 1.00 15.82 -24.80
C PHE A 32 0.05 14.64 -25.06
N VAL A 33 -0.38 13.91 -24.03
CA VAL A 33 -1.37 12.82 -24.17
C VAL A 33 -2.67 13.33 -24.80
N GLU A 34 -3.18 14.49 -24.36
CA GLU A 34 -4.40 15.07 -24.93
C GLU A 34 -4.21 15.46 -26.40
N LYS A 35 -3.08 16.09 -26.75
CA LYS A 35 -2.76 16.39 -28.16
C LYS A 35 -2.69 15.14 -29.03
N VAL A 36 -2.09 14.05 -28.53
CA VAL A 36 -2.07 12.76 -29.26
C VAL A 36 -3.50 12.26 -29.48
N ARG A 37 -4.33 12.29 -28.43
CA ARG A 37 -5.73 11.87 -28.49
C ARG A 37 -6.54 12.69 -29.50
N GLU A 38 -6.37 14.00 -29.52
CA GLU A 38 -7.04 14.92 -30.45
C GLU A 38 -6.58 14.76 -31.90
N SER A 39 -5.30 14.44 -32.10
CA SER A 39 -4.70 14.29 -33.43
C SER A 39 -4.99 12.92 -34.05
N LEU A 40 -5.19 11.88 -33.22
CA LEU A 40 -5.64 10.57 -33.66
C LEU A 40 -7.14 10.55 -33.98
N TYR A 41 -7.63 9.43 -34.50
CA TYR A 41 -9.03 9.25 -34.83
C TYR A 41 -9.95 9.46 -33.62
N LYS A 42 -10.98 10.28 -33.81
CA LYS A 42 -12.02 10.52 -32.81
C LYS A 42 -12.69 9.20 -32.40
N GLY A 43 -12.79 8.97 -31.10
CA GLY A 43 -13.46 7.80 -30.53
C GLY A 43 -12.54 6.66 -30.12
N LEU A 44 -11.23 6.75 -30.39
CA LEU A 44 -10.28 5.78 -29.85
C LEU A 44 -10.20 5.87 -28.31
N PRO A 45 -10.31 4.74 -27.60
CA PRO A 45 -10.30 4.71 -26.14
C PRO A 45 -8.89 4.96 -25.61
N LEU A 46 -8.81 5.78 -24.54
CA LEU A 46 -7.59 6.09 -23.83
C LEU A 46 -7.39 5.15 -22.64
N ILE A 47 -6.29 4.43 -22.63
CA ILE A 47 -6.01 3.36 -21.67
C ILE A 47 -4.71 3.67 -20.90
N ALA A 48 -4.77 3.60 -19.58
CA ALA A 48 -3.58 3.74 -18.74
C ALA A 48 -2.89 2.40 -18.52
N ASN A 49 -1.57 2.32 -18.70
CA ASN A 49 -0.79 1.24 -18.11
C ASN A 49 -0.58 1.52 -16.61
N LEU A 50 -1.00 0.60 -15.73
CA LEU A 50 -1.06 0.76 -14.27
C LEU A 50 0.28 0.99 -13.56
N ARG A 51 1.40 1.06 -14.28
CA ARG A 51 2.70 1.44 -13.68
C ARG A 51 2.76 2.91 -13.30
N CYS A 52 2.69 3.80 -14.29
CA CYS A 52 2.58 5.24 -14.04
C CYS A 52 1.58 5.93 -14.96
N GLY A 53 1.01 5.23 -15.94
CA GLY A 53 0.10 5.75 -16.95
C GLY A 53 -1.09 6.52 -16.38
N LEU A 54 -1.60 6.11 -15.21
CA LEU A 54 -2.75 6.74 -14.54
C LEU A 54 -2.56 8.22 -14.22
N TRP A 55 -1.32 8.70 -14.10
CA TRP A 55 -1.05 10.09 -13.78
C TRP A 55 -1.27 11.04 -14.96
N TYR A 56 -1.24 10.55 -16.20
CA TYR A 56 -1.05 11.40 -17.37
C TYR A 56 -2.34 11.78 -18.11
N SER A 57 -3.51 11.54 -17.51
CA SER A 57 -4.79 12.09 -17.96
C SER A 57 -5.79 12.09 -16.81
N GLU A 58 -6.70 13.05 -16.81
CA GLU A 58 -7.81 13.13 -15.84
C GLU A 58 -8.76 11.94 -15.96
N LYS A 59 -8.96 11.43 -17.18
CA LYS A 59 -9.91 10.35 -17.44
C LYS A 59 -9.36 9.33 -18.43
N PHE A 60 -9.44 8.07 -18.01
CA PHE A 60 -9.14 6.91 -18.85
C PHE A 60 -10.41 6.07 -19.03
N ASP A 61 -10.56 5.47 -20.21
CA ASP A 61 -11.67 4.58 -20.55
C ASP A 61 -11.44 3.16 -20.02
N ALA A 62 -10.16 2.77 -19.88
CA ALA A 62 -9.77 1.49 -19.29
C ALA A 62 -8.35 1.55 -18.69
N LYS A 63 -7.96 0.46 -18.03
CA LYS A 63 -6.65 0.28 -17.41
C LYS A 63 -6.08 -1.07 -17.82
N VAL A 64 -4.79 -1.14 -18.11
CA VAL A 64 -4.06 -2.39 -18.40
C VAL A 64 -2.86 -2.50 -17.47
N TYR A 65 -2.32 -3.70 -17.29
CA TYR A 65 -1.12 -3.89 -16.49
C TYR A 65 -0.06 -4.69 -17.22
N PHE A 66 0.80 -3.98 -17.94
CA PHE A 66 1.99 -4.52 -18.59
C PHE A 66 3.23 -4.15 -17.77
N LYS A 67 3.89 -5.16 -17.20
CA LYS A 67 5.06 -4.98 -16.34
C LYS A 67 6.33 -4.89 -17.17
N SER A 68 7.12 -3.83 -17.01
CA SER A 68 8.39 -3.67 -17.75
C SER A 68 9.37 -4.82 -17.57
N THR A 69 9.40 -5.43 -16.39
CA THR A 69 10.29 -6.58 -16.08
C THR A 69 9.99 -7.81 -16.93
N ASP A 70 8.78 -7.94 -17.45
CA ASP A 70 8.37 -9.08 -18.28
C ASP A 70 8.97 -8.98 -19.69
N GLY A 71 9.56 -7.83 -20.04
CA GLY A 71 10.24 -7.56 -21.30
C GLY A 71 11.72 -7.20 -21.17
N HIS A 72 12.38 -7.54 -20.05
CA HIS A 72 13.81 -7.28 -19.90
C HIS A 72 14.64 -8.15 -20.85
N TYR A 73 15.72 -7.60 -21.39
CA TYR A 73 16.63 -8.32 -22.27
C TYR A 73 17.12 -9.63 -21.62
N GLY A 74 16.93 -10.74 -22.33
CA GLY A 74 17.32 -12.08 -21.86
C GLY A 74 16.39 -12.70 -20.81
N ASN A 75 15.42 -11.95 -20.27
CA ASN A 75 14.45 -12.45 -19.30
C ASN A 75 13.04 -11.99 -19.68
N TRP A 76 12.45 -12.69 -20.64
CA TRP A 76 11.08 -12.45 -21.08
C TRP A 76 10.12 -13.35 -20.32
N SER A 77 8.97 -12.81 -19.92
CA SER A 77 7.93 -13.53 -19.20
C SER A 77 6.56 -13.21 -19.76
N PHE A 78 5.63 -14.16 -19.67
CA PHE A 78 4.22 -13.96 -20.01
C PHE A 78 3.37 -14.32 -18.80
N SER A 79 2.61 -13.35 -18.29
CA SER A 79 1.84 -13.54 -17.06
C SER A 79 0.43 -14.06 -17.37
N THR A 80 0.12 -15.26 -16.91
CA THR A 80 -1.24 -15.83 -16.96
C THR A 80 -2.22 -15.16 -16.00
N ASN A 81 -1.74 -14.38 -15.03
CA ASN A 81 -2.57 -13.61 -14.09
C ASN A 81 -2.85 -12.17 -14.58
N ARG A 82 -2.08 -11.67 -15.55
CA ARG A 82 -2.18 -10.30 -16.09
C ARG A 82 -2.40 -10.32 -17.60
N LEU A 83 -3.41 -11.08 -18.04
CA LEU A 83 -3.66 -11.33 -19.46
C LEU A 83 -4.13 -10.10 -20.23
N ASN A 84 -4.72 -9.10 -19.57
CA ASN A 84 -5.28 -7.89 -20.19
C ASN A 84 -6.27 -8.20 -21.35
N LEU A 85 -7.04 -9.30 -21.26
CA LEU A 85 -7.94 -9.74 -22.34
C LEU A 85 -9.07 -8.76 -22.65
N HIS A 86 -9.49 -7.93 -21.69
CA HIS A 86 -10.46 -6.85 -21.91
C HIS A 86 -9.99 -5.84 -22.98
N LEU A 87 -8.69 -5.77 -23.27
CA LEU A 87 -8.17 -5.01 -24.40
C LEU A 87 -8.72 -5.51 -25.75
N LEU A 88 -9.03 -6.81 -25.85
CA LEU A 88 -9.64 -7.41 -27.04
C LEU A 88 -11.10 -6.97 -27.24
N ASP A 89 -11.86 -6.83 -26.15
CA ASP A 89 -13.21 -6.27 -26.21
C ASP A 89 -13.16 -4.81 -26.70
N ILE A 90 -12.19 -4.05 -26.21
CA ILE A 90 -11.99 -2.65 -26.55
C ILE A 90 -11.63 -2.49 -28.03
N VAL A 91 -10.60 -3.19 -28.52
CA VAL A 91 -10.18 -3.07 -29.93
C VAL A 91 -11.23 -3.62 -30.89
N ASN A 92 -12.01 -4.62 -30.50
CA ASN A 92 -13.13 -5.09 -31.30
C ASN A 92 -14.24 -4.02 -31.43
N LYS A 93 -14.47 -3.24 -30.36
CA LYS A 93 -15.52 -2.20 -30.36
C LYS A 93 -15.09 -0.91 -31.04
N PHE A 94 -13.82 -0.53 -30.92
CA PHE A 94 -13.31 0.78 -31.34
C PHE A 94 -12.27 0.72 -32.46
N ASN A 95 -12.02 -0.47 -33.01
CA ASN A 95 -11.03 -0.76 -34.05
C ASN A 95 -9.57 -0.46 -33.70
N GLY A 96 -9.28 -0.01 -32.48
CA GLY A 96 -7.93 0.27 -31.98
C GLY A 96 -7.98 0.80 -30.55
N ALA A 97 -6.83 1.13 -29.98
CA ALA A 97 -6.73 1.72 -28.65
C ALA A 97 -5.45 2.55 -28.47
N ILE A 98 -5.50 3.53 -27.57
CA ILE A 98 -4.34 4.33 -27.16
C ILE A 98 -3.91 3.87 -25.77
N ILE A 99 -2.67 3.42 -25.62
CA ILE A 99 -2.10 2.98 -24.34
C ILE A 99 -1.02 3.98 -23.91
N VAL A 100 -1.20 4.57 -22.74
CA VAL A 100 -0.31 5.60 -22.20
C VAL A 100 0.55 5.00 -21.09
N ASP A 101 1.85 5.26 -21.18
CA ASP A 101 2.83 4.96 -20.15
C ASP A 101 3.99 5.98 -20.24
N SER A 102 4.90 5.94 -19.28
CA SER A 102 6.05 6.84 -19.24
C SER A 102 7.32 6.12 -18.85
N THR A 103 8.48 6.72 -19.11
CA THR A 103 9.77 6.15 -18.77
C THR A 103 10.73 7.18 -18.20
N ARG A 104 11.68 6.72 -17.38
CA ARG A 104 12.71 7.57 -16.76
C ARG A 104 13.80 7.96 -17.75
N LYS A 105 14.67 8.89 -17.31
CA LYS A 105 15.83 9.36 -18.07
C LYS A 105 16.65 8.19 -18.63
N GLY A 106 17.04 8.33 -19.90
CA GLY A 106 17.88 7.37 -20.62
C GLY A 106 17.11 6.48 -21.62
N LYS A 107 15.78 6.53 -21.64
CA LYS A 107 14.95 5.80 -22.61
C LYS A 107 13.89 6.71 -23.24
N LYS A 108 13.53 6.41 -24.49
CA LYS A 108 12.37 7.02 -25.19
C LYS A 108 11.07 6.29 -24.88
N PHE A 109 11.14 4.97 -24.78
CA PHE A 109 10.00 4.10 -24.52
C PHE A 109 10.30 3.18 -23.33
N PRO A 110 9.28 2.83 -22.52
CA PRO A 110 9.44 1.82 -21.50
C PRO A 110 9.60 0.42 -22.13
N ASP A 111 10.18 -0.53 -21.38
CA ASP A 111 10.34 -1.91 -21.84
C ASP A 111 8.99 -2.65 -21.99
N SER A 112 7.96 -2.17 -21.28
CA SER A 112 6.57 -2.58 -21.50
C SER A 112 6.18 -2.36 -22.97
N PHE A 113 6.54 -1.23 -23.56
CA PHE A 113 6.18 -0.87 -24.93
C PHE A 113 7.14 -1.44 -25.97
N SER A 114 8.43 -1.56 -25.63
CA SER A 114 9.44 -2.05 -26.57
C SER A 114 9.44 -3.57 -26.72
N ARG A 115 9.09 -4.31 -25.65
CA ARG A 115 9.10 -5.79 -25.66
C ARG A 115 7.79 -6.41 -25.19
N THR A 116 7.30 -6.02 -24.01
CA THR A 116 6.20 -6.77 -23.34
C THR A 116 4.92 -6.77 -24.16
N ILE A 117 4.46 -5.61 -24.62
CA ILE A 117 3.25 -5.48 -25.45
C ILE A 117 3.46 -6.13 -26.84
N PRO A 118 4.57 -5.89 -27.56
CA PRO A 118 4.86 -6.63 -28.80
C PRO A 118 4.80 -8.15 -28.66
N ILE A 119 5.41 -8.70 -27.60
CA ILE A 119 5.35 -10.12 -27.29
C ILE A 119 3.91 -10.55 -27.03
N TRP A 120 3.18 -9.80 -26.21
CA TRP A 120 1.78 -10.07 -25.91
C TRP A 120 0.90 -10.05 -27.17
N THR A 121 1.05 -9.07 -28.06
CA THR A 121 0.30 -9.01 -29.33
C THR A 121 0.61 -10.20 -30.22
N CYS A 122 1.88 -10.61 -30.32
CA CYS A 122 2.27 -11.77 -31.11
C CYS A 122 1.68 -13.07 -30.56
N VAL A 123 1.73 -13.26 -29.23
CA VAL A 123 1.14 -14.43 -28.56
C VAL A 123 -0.37 -14.48 -28.79
N ILE A 124 -1.08 -13.37 -28.60
CA ILE A 124 -2.52 -13.30 -28.82
C ILE A 124 -2.87 -13.58 -30.28
N ASN A 125 -2.17 -12.96 -31.24
CA ASN A 125 -2.43 -13.17 -32.66
C ASN A 125 -2.25 -14.64 -33.05
N ARG A 126 -1.19 -15.31 -32.56
CA ARG A 126 -0.95 -16.73 -32.81
C ARG A 126 -2.02 -17.62 -32.18
N VAL A 127 -2.41 -17.35 -30.93
CA VAL A 127 -3.47 -18.10 -30.26
C VAL A 127 -4.82 -17.95 -30.96
N LEU A 128 -5.21 -16.73 -31.35
CA LEU A 128 -6.44 -16.49 -32.08
C LEU A 128 -6.45 -17.20 -33.44
N LEU A 129 -5.32 -17.23 -34.16
CA LEU A 129 -5.22 -17.97 -35.43
C LEU A 129 -5.39 -19.48 -35.22
N ILE A 130 -4.72 -20.07 -34.21
CA ILE A 130 -4.86 -21.49 -33.86
C ILE A 130 -6.31 -21.83 -33.58
N LEU A 131 -6.97 -21.03 -32.74
CA LEU A 131 -8.37 -21.26 -32.37
C LEU A 131 -9.34 -21.05 -33.54
N LYS A 132 -9.10 -20.08 -34.42
CA LYS A 132 -9.90 -19.88 -35.65
C LYS A 132 -9.82 -21.10 -36.57
N LYS A 133 -8.61 -21.64 -36.80
CA LYS A 133 -8.42 -22.87 -37.60
C LYS A 133 -9.12 -24.08 -36.97
N GLN A 134 -9.02 -24.23 -35.64
CA GLN A 134 -9.74 -25.29 -34.92
C GLN A 134 -11.26 -25.15 -35.04
N GLN A 135 -11.80 -23.92 -35.07
CA GLN A 135 -13.23 -23.68 -35.28
C GLN A 135 -13.68 -24.01 -36.71
N GLN A 136 -12.90 -23.67 -37.74
CA GLN A 136 -13.18 -24.03 -39.14
C GLN A 136 -13.22 -25.55 -39.33
N GLN A 137 -12.23 -26.27 -38.78
CA GLN A 137 -12.16 -27.73 -38.83
C GLN A 137 -13.37 -28.39 -38.15
N LYS A 138 -13.79 -27.88 -36.98
CA LYS A 138 -14.99 -28.38 -36.27
C LYS A 138 -16.29 -28.13 -37.04
N GLN A 139 -16.36 -27.05 -37.82
CA GLN A 139 -17.54 -26.69 -38.61
C GLN A 139 -17.57 -27.34 -40.00
N GLN A 140 -16.56 -28.17 -40.35
CA GLN A 140 -16.41 -28.79 -41.68
C GLN A 140 -16.46 -27.76 -42.83
N GLN A 141 -16.01 -26.52 -42.56
CA GLN A 141 -15.85 -25.49 -43.57
C GLN A 141 -14.58 -25.77 -44.38
N GLU A 142 -14.58 -25.42 -45.67
CA GLU A 142 -13.36 -25.42 -46.48
C GLU A 142 -12.28 -24.56 -45.79
N GLU A 143 -11.02 -25.00 -45.83
CA GLU A 143 -9.88 -24.27 -45.26
C GLU A 143 -9.65 -22.97 -46.05
N GLU A 144 -10.43 -21.93 -45.73
CA GLU A 144 -10.21 -20.59 -46.26
C GLU A 144 -8.89 -20.03 -45.70
N GLU A 145 -8.05 -19.48 -46.57
CA GLU A 145 -6.79 -18.86 -46.18
C GLU A 145 -7.06 -17.58 -45.37
N ILE A 146 -6.90 -17.66 -44.05
CA ILE A 146 -7.06 -16.51 -43.16
C ILE A 146 -5.82 -15.62 -43.26
N GLU A 147 -5.93 -14.46 -43.92
CA GLU A 147 -4.90 -13.41 -43.89
C GLU A 147 -4.75 -12.87 -42.46
N TRP A 148 -3.73 -13.34 -41.73
CA TRP A 148 -3.52 -13.00 -40.31
C TRP A 148 -2.03 -12.89 -39.97
N ASP A 149 -1.59 -11.68 -39.61
CA ASP A 149 -0.21 -11.42 -39.21
C ASP A 149 0.11 -12.08 -37.85
N THR A 150 1.05 -13.01 -37.87
CA THR A 150 1.57 -13.72 -36.68
C THR A 150 3.01 -13.36 -36.33
N GLU A 151 3.62 -12.41 -37.05
CA GLU A 151 5.00 -12.00 -36.84
C GLU A 151 5.17 -11.17 -35.56
N LEU A 152 6.35 -11.28 -34.95
CA LEU A 152 6.72 -10.44 -33.84
C LEU A 152 7.05 -9.01 -34.32
N ASN A 153 6.09 -8.10 -34.13
CA ASN A 153 6.23 -6.69 -34.49
C ASN A 153 6.90 -5.88 -33.35
N MET A 154 8.23 -5.87 -33.33
CA MET A 154 9.05 -5.06 -32.41
C MET A 154 9.49 -3.73 -33.03
N PRO A 155 9.83 -2.70 -32.22
CA PRO A 155 10.28 -1.42 -32.76
C PRO A 155 11.71 -1.50 -33.29
N GLY A 156 12.06 -0.64 -34.25
CA GLY A 156 13.36 -0.69 -34.93
C GLY A 156 14.60 -0.39 -34.08
N TRP A 157 14.44 0.02 -32.81
CA TRP A 157 15.56 0.15 -31.86
C TRP A 157 15.83 -1.12 -31.05
N VAL A 158 14.99 -2.14 -31.19
CA VAL A 158 15.27 -3.50 -30.70
C VAL A 158 16.00 -4.25 -31.81
N SER A 159 17.14 -4.87 -31.50
CA SER A 159 17.96 -5.53 -32.51
C SER A 159 17.25 -6.75 -33.13
N ASP A 160 17.52 -7.03 -34.40
CA ASP A 160 16.96 -8.22 -35.08
C ASP A 160 17.36 -9.52 -34.39
N SER A 161 18.56 -9.59 -33.80
CA SER A 161 19.00 -10.74 -33.00
C SER A 161 18.15 -10.93 -31.74
N GLU A 162 17.77 -9.84 -31.07
CA GLU A 162 16.86 -9.90 -29.92
C GLU A 162 15.46 -10.34 -30.36
N LYS A 163 14.94 -9.76 -31.44
CA LYS A 163 13.64 -10.13 -32.02
C LYS A 163 13.59 -11.62 -32.36
N ASP A 164 14.59 -12.13 -33.06
CA ASP A 164 14.69 -13.54 -33.45
C ASP A 164 14.74 -14.47 -32.23
N GLN A 165 15.52 -14.13 -31.21
CA GLN A 165 15.59 -14.90 -29.98
C GLN A 165 14.24 -14.99 -29.28
N VAL A 166 13.51 -13.88 -29.19
CA VAL A 166 12.19 -13.84 -28.55
C VAL A 166 11.19 -14.68 -29.33
N GLU A 167 11.13 -14.45 -30.65
CA GLU A 167 10.19 -15.11 -31.55
C GLU A 167 10.37 -16.64 -31.58
N ASN A 168 11.62 -17.09 -31.69
CA ASN A 168 11.93 -18.51 -31.84
C ASN A 168 12.03 -19.27 -30.52
N LYS A 169 12.54 -18.64 -29.45
CA LYS A 169 12.78 -19.34 -28.17
C LYS A 169 11.64 -19.23 -27.18
N VAL A 170 10.83 -18.17 -27.27
CA VAL A 170 9.94 -17.80 -26.15
C VAL A 170 8.48 -17.68 -26.56
N VAL A 171 8.16 -17.06 -27.70
CA VAL A 171 6.76 -16.81 -28.09
C VAL A 171 5.95 -18.10 -28.16
N ASN A 172 6.46 -19.17 -28.77
CA ASN A 172 5.74 -20.45 -28.86
C ASN A 172 5.46 -21.07 -27.49
N LYS A 173 6.40 -20.93 -26.54
CA LYS A 173 6.17 -21.35 -25.15
C LYS A 173 5.02 -20.57 -24.52
N PHE A 174 4.97 -19.26 -24.75
CA PHE A 174 3.89 -18.40 -24.21
C PHE A 174 2.53 -18.67 -24.87
N VAL A 175 2.51 -18.99 -26.17
CA VAL A 175 1.31 -19.46 -26.88
C VAL A 175 0.76 -20.71 -26.20
N ASN A 176 1.61 -21.71 -25.93
CA ASN A 176 1.18 -22.92 -25.24
C ASN A 176 0.69 -22.62 -23.82
N GLN A 177 1.41 -21.77 -23.07
CA GLN A 177 0.98 -21.37 -21.72
C GLN A 177 -0.39 -20.69 -21.70
N LEU A 178 -0.71 -19.86 -22.70
CA LEU A 178 -2.03 -19.22 -22.80
C LEU A 178 -3.13 -20.20 -23.19
N LEU A 179 -2.84 -21.16 -24.07
CA LEU A 179 -3.79 -22.22 -24.43
C LEU A 179 -4.07 -23.16 -23.24
N GLU A 180 -3.06 -23.45 -22.42
CA GLU A 180 -3.15 -24.35 -21.28
C GLU A 180 -3.75 -23.70 -20.02
N CYS A 181 -3.68 -22.37 -19.87
CA CYS A 181 -4.16 -21.71 -18.66
C CYS A 181 -5.69 -21.68 -18.50
N GLY A 182 -6.43 -22.12 -19.53
CA GLY A 182 -7.89 -22.22 -19.49
C GLY A 182 -8.62 -20.89 -19.68
N ALA A 183 -7.93 -19.84 -20.15
CA ALA A 183 -8.60 -18.60 -20.52
C ALA A 183 -9.55 -18.82 -21.72
N ASP A 184 -10.79 -18.36 -21.61
CA ASP A 184 -11.74 -18.46 -22.71
C ASP A 184 -11.49 -17.37 -23.76
N LEU A 185 -10.82 -17.75 -24.85
CA LEU A 185 -10.61 -16.91 -26.03
C LEU A 185 -11.56 -17.23 -27.19
N SER A 186 -12.52 -18.15 -26.98
CA SER A 186 -13.39 -18.63 -28.06
C SER A 186 -14.30 -17.54 -28.61
N GLY A 187 -14.80 -16.64 -27.74
CA GLY A 187 -15.59 -15.47 -28.12
C GLY A 187 -14.80 -14.49 -29.00
N PHE A 188 -13.52 -14.26 -28.67
CA PHE A 188 -12.64 -13.37 -29.43
C PHE A 188 -12.34 -13.85 -30.84
N CYS A 189 -12.41 -15.17 -31.08
CA CYS A 189 -12.24 -15.72 -32.44
C CYS A 189 -13.33 -15.23 -33.40
N LYS A 190 -14.55 -14.99 -32.89
CA LYS A 190 -15.66 -14.46 -33.69
C LYS A 190 -15.65 -12.95 -33.76
N SER A 191 -15.32 -12.27 -32.66
CA SER A 191 -15.39 -10.81 -32.59
C SER A 191 -14.17 -10.15 -33.24
N VAL A 192 -12.95 -10.51 -32.84
CA VAL A 192 -11.71 -9.90 -33.35
C VAL A 192 -11.46 -10.33 -34.80
N LYS A 193 -11.60 -9.38 -35.72
CA LYS A 193 -11.53 -9.59 -37.18
C LYS A 193 -10.15 -9.37 -37.78
N LYS A 194 -9.27 -8.64 -37.10
CA LYS A 194 -7.93 -8.30 -37.59
C LYS A 194 -6.87 -8.58 -36.52
N PRO A 195 -5.61 -8.88 -36.89
CA PRO A 195 -4.53 -9.03 -35.92
C PRO A 195 -4.27 -7.72 -35.18
N LEU A 196 -3.73 -7.81 -33.96
CA LEU A 196 -3.27 -6.64 -33.21
C LEU A 196 -1.89 -6.21 -33.69
N ARG A 197 -1.63 -4.90 -33.75
CA ARG A 197 -0.30 -4.38 -34.07
C ARG A 197 0.06 -3.17 -33.23
N PRO A 198 1.19 -3.18 -32.51
CA PRO A 198 1.67 -2.01 -31.78
C PRO A 198 2.21 -0.94 -32.74
N ILE A 199 1.93 0.32 -32.42
CA ILE A 199 2.46 1.52 -33.08
C ILE A 199 3.00 2.44 -32.00
N TRP A 200 4.27 2.85 -32.10
CA TRP A 200 4.93 3.65 -31.07
C TRP A 200 4.82 5.14 -31.34
N ILE A 201 4.40 5.90 -30.33
CA ILE A 201 4.27 7.36 -30.39
C ILE A 201 5.06 7.96 -29.23
N CYS A 202 5.93 8.91 -29.55
CA CYS A 202 6.61 9.76 -28.58
C CYS A 202 6.48 11.23 -29.00
N VAL A 203 7.06 12.12 -28.21
CA VAL A 203 7.00 13.57 -28.43
C VAL A 203 7.54 14.01 -29.79
N GLU A 204 8.48 13.27 -30.38
CA GLU A 204 8.98 13.54 -31.73
C GLU A 204 8.03 13.06 -32.84
N SER A 205 7.15 12.10 -32.56
CA SER A 205 6.26 11.49 -33.57
C SER A 205 5.18 12.45 -34.08
N ILE A 206 4.61 13.31 -33.22
CA ILE A 206 3.56 14.27 -33.61
C ILE A 206 4.06 15.25 -34.69
N LEU A 207 5.36 15.61 -34.67
CA LEU A 207 5.95 16.53 -35.65
C LEU A 207 5.89 16.00 -37.10
N GLN A 208 5.54 14.73 -37.30
CA GLN A 208 5.47 14.08 -38.61
C GLN A 208 4.05 13.75 -39.08
N TRP A 209 3.01 14.01 -38.28
CA TRP A 209 1.64 13.77 -38.70
C TRP A 209 1.16 14.90 -39.61
N SER A 210 1.13 14.61 -40.91
CA SER A 210 0.26 15.34 -41.84
C SER A 210 -1.20 14.94 -41.60
N ASP A 211 -2.15 15.67 -42.18
CA ASP A 211 -3.61 15.49 -42.08
C ASP A 211 -4.14 14.11 -42.58
N SER A 212 -3.30 13.08 -42.64
CA SER A 212 -3.56 11.79 -43.28
C SER A 212 -3.16 10.60 -42.40
N ILE A 213 -3.50 10.63 -41.11
CA ILE A 213 -3.53 9.38 -40.33
C ILE A 213 -4.57 8.48 -40.99
N VAL A 214 -4.27 7.21 -41.25
CA VAL A 214 -5.20 6.26 -41.90
C VAL A 214 -6.25 5.76 -40.90
N ASN A 215 -7.51 5.63 -41.33
CA ASN A 215 -8.59 5.20 -40.46
C ASN A 215 -8.29 3.80 -39.91
N PRO A 216 -8.35 3.57 -38.58
CA PRO A 216 -8.21 2.24 -38.00
C PRO A 216 -9.08 1.18 -38.68
N GLU A 217 -10.24 1.56 -39.24
CA GLU A 217 -11.12 0.67 -40.00
C GLU A 217 -10.54 0.24 -41.36
N GLU A 218 -9.72 1.08 -41.99
CA GLU A 218 -9.09 0.81 -43.29
C GLU A 218 -7.79 0.00 -43.14
N LEU A 219 -7.19 0.00 -41.96
CA LEU A 219 -5.99 -0.78 -41.68
C LEU A 219 -6.28 -2.29 -41.70
N LYS A 220 -5.33 -3.09 -42.18
CA LYS A 220 -5.39 -4.57 -42.14
C LYS A 220 -5.21 -5.17 -40.74
N PHE A 221 -5.02 -4.34 -39.72
CA PHE A 221 -4.77 -4.72 -38.34
C PHE A 221 -5.47 -3.74 -37.40
N HIS A 222 -5.69 -4.14 -36.14
CA HIS A 222 -6.12 -3.24 -35.07
C HIS A 222 -4.90 -2.55 -34.45
N PRO A 223 -4.72 -1.22 -34.62
CA PRO A 223 -3.59 -0.50 -34.04
C PRO A 223 -3.71 -0.37 -32.52
N LEU A 224 -2.63 -0.70 -31.82
CA LEU A 224 -2.39 -0.32 -30.43
C LEU A 224 -1.37 0.82 -30.42
N TYR A 225 -1.86 2.05 -30.27
CA TYR A 225 -1.04 3.26 -30.21
C TYR A 225 -0.38 3.38 -28.83
N LEU A 226 0.90 3.00 -28.75
CA LEU A 226 1.71 2.99 -27.54
C LEU A 226 2.38 4.35 -27.34
N VAL A 227 1.80 5.19 -26.49
CA VAL A 227 2.18 6.58 -26.26
C VAL A 227 3.11 6.68 -25.05
N SER A 228 4.41 6.85 -25.31
CA SER A 228 5.36 7.23 -24.25
C SER A 228 5.26 8.73 -24.05
N CYS A 229 4.63 9.16 -22.95
CA CYS A 229 4.29 10.57 -22.74
C CYS A 229 5.48 11.43 -22.30
N SER A 230 6.56 10.82 -21.82
CA SER A 230 7.74 11.56 -21.35
C SER A 230 8.50 12.23 -22.49
N ASP A 231 8.83 13.51 -22.35
CA ASP A 231 9.74 14.23 -23.25
C ASP A 231 11.22 13.97 -22.89
N ASN A 232 11.90 13.14 -23.67
CA ASN A 232 13.34 12.85 -23.53
C ASN A 232 14.25 14.00 -23.98
N ARG A 233 13.72 15.06 -24.60
CA ARG A 233 14.50 16.20 -25.14
C ARG A 233 14.64 17.34 -24.14
N ARG A 234 13.77 17.39 -23.13
CA ARG A 234 13.77 18.47 -22.13
C ARG A 234 14.85 18.24 -21.08
N GLU A 235 16.02 18.85 -21.30
CA GLU A 235 16.92 19.21 -20.20
C GLU A 235 16.61 20.65 -19.78
N GLY A 236 16.14 20.86 -18.54
CA GLY A 236 16.07 22.20 -17.91
C GLY A 236 15.32 23.30 -18.67
N HIS A 237 14.04 23.08 -19.04
CA HIS A 237 13.21 24.10 -19.70
C HIS A 237 13.07 25.40 -18.85
N PRO A 238 13.19 26.62 -19.41
CA PRO A 238 13.22 27.87 -18.63
C PRO A 238 12.02 28.10 -17.68
N SER A 239 10.80 27.68 -18.07
CA SER A 239 9.59 27.77 -17.22
C SER A 239 9.51 26.75 -16.06
N TYR A 240 10.40 25.75 -16.02
CA TYR A 240 10.42 24.68 -15.02
C TYR A 240 11.83 24.65 -14.45
N ARG A 241 12.05 24.91 -13.15
CA ARG A 241 13.43 24.80 -12.63
C ARG A 241 14.03 23.40 -12.90
N GLN A 242 13.19 22.35 -12.98
CA GLN A 242 13.60 21.02 -13.45
C GLN A 242 12.42 20.19 -13.95
N TYR A 243 12.48 19.68 -15.18
CA TYR A 243 11.56 18.65 -15.67
C TYR A 243 12.00 17.26 -15.17
N VAL A 244 11.05 16.43 -14.73
CA VAL A 244 11.29 15.07 -14.24
C VAL A 244 10.69 14.08 -15.23
N GLN A 245 11.54 13.47 -16.04
CA GLN A 245 11.13 12.44 -17.00
C GLN A 245 10.57 11.21 -16.27
N GLY A 246 9.37 10.75 -16.64
CA GLY A 246 8.73 9.62 -15.95
C GLY A 246 8.30 9.99 -14.54
N ALA A 247 7.84 11.23 -14.33
CA ALA A 247 7.51 11.77 -13.01
C ALA A 247 6.52 10.93 -12.20
N GLY A 248 5.57 10.26 -12.86
CA GLY A 248 4.58 9.37 -12.25
C GLY A 248 5.14 8.04 -11.71
N ASP A 249 6.38 7.69 -12.02
CA ASP A 249 6.98 6.41 -11.64
C ASP A 249 7.51 6.41 -10.19
N ASP A 250 7.49 5.25 -9.53
CA ASP A 250 7.70 5.06 -8.08
C ASP A 250 6.96 6.10 -7.23
N GLU A 251 5.66 6.30 -7.48
CA GLU A 251 4.79 7.24 -6.75
C GLU A 251 4.85 7.07 -5.23
N GLU A 252 5.13 5.86 -4.73
CA GLU A 252 5.25 5.57 -3.31
C GLU A 252 6.43 6.30 -2.64
N GLN A 253 7.38 6.80 -3.43
CA GLN A 253 8.55 7.53 -2.92
C GLN A 253 8.32 9.05 -2.81
N TRP A 254 7.32 9.61 -3.49
CA TRP A 254 7.19 11.07 -3.63
C TRP A 254 5.77 11.63 -3.56
N SER A 255 4.72 10.81 -3.74
CA SER A 255 3.31 11.29 -3.82
C SER A 255 2.74 11.74 -2.48
N PHE A 256 3.36 11.36 -1.35
CA PHE A 256 2.80 11.56 -0.01
C PHE A 256 1.40 10.96 0.18
N GLY A 257 1.01 9.98 -0.64
CA GLY A 257 -0.32 9.36 -0.62
C GLY A 257 -1.33 10.02 -1.57
N LEU A 258 -0.94 11.09 -2.26
CA LEU A 258 -1.73 11.67 -3.34
C LEU A 258 -1.99 10.63 -4.42
N THR A 259 -3.25 10.46 -4.80
CA THR A 259 -3.64 9.56 -5.89
C THR A 259 -3.81 10.35 -7.19
N PRO A 260 -3.72 9.72 -8.37
CA PRO A 260 -3.98 10.38 -9.64
C PRO A 260 -5.35 11.09 -9.68
N GLN A 261 -6.40 10.43 -9.18
CA GLN A 261 -7.76 10.99 -9.15
C GLN A 261 -7.83 12.26 -8.30
N LEU A 262 -7.23 12.24 -7.11
CA LEU A 262 -7.24 13.38 -6.20
C LEU A 262 -6.38 14.53 -6.74
N PHE A 263 -5.25 14.21 -7.38
CA PHE A 263 -4.45 15.19 -8.10
C PHE A 263 -5.28 15.87 -9.19
N TRP A 264 -5.90 15.11 -10.09
CA TRP A 264 -6.67 15.69 -11.20
C TRP A 264 -7.87 16.52 -10.73
N SER A 265 -8.55 16.10 -9.66
CA SER A 265 -9.67 16.86 -9.10
C SER A 265 -9.24 18.22 -8.52
N ASN A 266 -7.96 18.38 -8.13
CA ASN A 266 -7.43 19.57 -7.46
C ASN A 266 -6.20 20.17 -8.16
N HIS A 267 -5.90 19.76 -9.41
CA HIS A 267 -4.60 20.02 -10.04
C HIS A 267 -4.29 21.51 -10.17
N LYS A 268 -5.32 22.34 -10.42
CA LYS A 268 -5.16 23.79 -10.55
C LYS A 268 -4.68 24.42 -9.24
N GLU A 269 -5.27 24.02 -8.12
CA GLU A 269 -4.91 24.52 -6.80
C GLU A 269 -3.55 23.99 -6.36
N ILE A 270 -3.29 22.69 -6.58
CA ILE A 270 -2.01 22.03 -6.27
C ILE A 270 -0.86 22.71 -7.02
N LEU A 271 -1.02 22.94 -8.33
CA LEU A 271 0.02 23.56 -9.16
C LEU A 271 0.19 25.06 -8.90
N ALA A 272 -0.78 25.71 -8.26
CA ALA A 272 -0.69 27.10 -7.80
C ALA A 272 -0.01 27.25 -6.43
N GLN A 273 0.19 26.15 -5.67
CA GLN A 273 0.84 26.20 -4.37
C GLN A 273 2.32 26.60 -4.46
N ASN A 274 2.81 27.23 -3.40
CA ASN A 274 4.25 27.42 -3.21
C ASN A 274 4.93 26.07 -2.91
N ARG A 275 6.12 25.86 -3.48
CA ARG A 275 6.96 24.66 -3.27
C ARG A 275 7.19 24.35 -1.78
N ASP A 276 7.31 25.36 -0.93
CA ASP A 276 7.61 25.16 0.49
C ASP A 276 6.40 24.64 1.28
N TYR A 277 5.17 24.84 0.77
CA TYR A 277 3.92 24.48 1.44
C TYR A 277 3.13 23.36 0.73
N ILE A 278 3.61 22.87 -0.42
CA ILE A 278 2.88 21.88 -1.22
C ILE A 278 2.71 20.55 -0.49
N GLU A 279 3.71 20.09 0.27
CA GLU A 279 3.63 18.83 1.02
C GLU A 279 2.56 18.91 2.14
N ASP A 280 2.48 20.06 2.81
CA ASP A 280 1.47 20.34 3.82
C ASP A 280 0.07 20.42 3.19
N TYR A 281 -0.06 21.12 2.04
CA TYR A 281 -1.31 21.20 1.31
C TYR A 281 -1.80 19.82 0.82
N ILE A 282 -0.91 18.97 0.28
CA ILE A 282 -1.26 17.60 -0.11
C ILE A 282 -1.73 16.79 1.11
N SER A 283 -1.04 16.93 2.25
CA SER A 283 -1.41 16.25 3.49
C SER A 283 -2.80 16.69 3.97
N GLN A 284 -3.09 17.99 3.93
CA GLN A 284 -4.41 18.53 4.27
C GLN A 284 -5.50 18.05 3.30
N LEU A 285 -5.23 18.06 2.00
CA LEU A 285 -6.18 17.60 0.99
C LEU A 285 -6.52 16.10 1.18
N LEU A 286 -5.52 15.28 1.51
CA LEU A 286 -5.73 13.88 1.83
C LEU A 286 -6.58 13.71 3.09
N LEU A 287 -6.30 14.47 4.14
CA LEU A 287 -7.10 14.49 5.37
C LEU A 287 -8.54 14.86 5.08
N ASP A 288 -8.79 15.95 4.35
CA ASP A 288 -10.12 16.41 4.01
C ASP A 288 -10.87 15.38 3.16
N SER A 289 -10.19 14.77 2.19
CA SER A 289 -10.79 13.69 1.37
C SER A 289 -11.17 12.46 2.20
N LYS A 290 -10.33 12.09 3.18
CA LYS A 290 -10.64 11.00 4.09
C LYS A 290 -11.79 11.36 5.01
N ILE A 291 -11.78 12.55 5.62
CA ILE A 291 -12.86 13.04 6.50
C ILE A 291 -14.20 13.07 5.75
N ASN A 292 -14.23 13.57 4.52
CA ASN A 292 -15.46 13.60 3.71
C ASN A 292 -15.98 12.21 3.34
N SER A 293 -15.11 11.19 3.30
CA SER A 293 -15.55 9.80 3.10
C SER A 293 -16.14 9.16 4.37
N ILE A 294 -16.08 9.85 5.51
CA ILE A 294 -16.62 9.41 6.79
C ILE A 294 -18.01 10.00 6.97
N GLU A 295 -19.03 9.32 6.46
CA GLU A 295 -20.39 9.54 6.95
C GLU A 295 -20.52 8.91 8.33
N ILE A 296 -20.27 9.67 9.39
CA ILE A 296 -20.71 9.27 10.73
C ILE A 296 -22.23 9.41 10.73
N VAL A 297 -22.95 8.29 10.65
CA VAL A 297 -24.41 8.29 10.80
C VAL A 297 -24.72 8.67 12.25
N ASP A 298 -25.14 9.91 12.48
CA ASP A 298 -25.86 10.27 13.69
C ASP A 298 -27.25 9.62 13.60
N GLU A 299 -27.44 8.44 14.20
CA GLU A 299 -28.77 7.87 14.45
C GLU A 299 -29.54 8.70 15.51
N ILE A 300 -29.68 10.01 15.29
CA ILE A 300 -30.53 10.89 16.08
C ILE A 300 -31.38 11.70 15.11
N SER A 301 -32.34 11.03 14.47
CA SER A 301 -33.59 11.64 13.98
C SER A 301 -34.40 10.56 13.28
N ASN A 302 -35.33 9.93 14.01
CA ASN A 302 -36.65 9.49 13.57
C ASN A 302 -37.30 8.65 14.68
N GLU A 303 -37.59 9.29 15.82
CA GLU A 303 -38.58 8.77 16.78
C GLU A 303 -39.82 9.66 16.88
N ASN A 304 -40.00 10.60 15.93
CA ASN A 304 -41.21 11.41 15.82
C ASN A 304 -41.86 11.15 14.46
N ASP A 305 -42.33 9.93 14.22
CA ASP A 305 -43.41 9.71 13.27
C ASP A 305 -44.49 8.84 13.92
N ASP A 306 -45.66 9.47 13.98
CA ASP A 306 -46.91 9.11 14.61
C ASP A 306 -47.41 7.68 14.36
N ASN A 307 -48.06 7.15 15.41
CA ASN A 307 -49.32 6.40 15.34
C ASN A 307 -49.52 5.47 14.12
N ASN A 308 -49.15 4.19 14.23
CA ASN A 308 -50.14 3.15 13.92
C ASN A 308 -49.83 1.77 14.50
N SER A 309 -50.88 1.26 15.12
CA SER A 309 -51.15 -0.08 15.62
C SER A 309 -50.52 -1.26 14.86
N ASN A 310 -50.11 -2.25 15.67
CA ASN A 310 -50.08 -3.68 15.37
C ASN A 310 -49.23 -4.17 14.19
N ASN A 311 -47.96 -4.48 14.47
CA ASN A 311 -47.45 -5.80 14.10
C ASN A 311 -46.27 -6.19 15.00
N ASN A 312 -46.45 -7.34 15.65
CA ASN A 312 -45.43 -8.05 16.41
C ASN A 312 -44.22 -8.31 15.53
N ASN A 313 -43.20 -7.47 15.64
CA ASN A 313 -41.82 -7.85 15.47
C ASN A 313 -41.03 -7.10 16.54
N ASN A 314 -40.97 -7.73 17.72
CA ASN A 314 -39.97 -7.49 18.75
C ASN A 314 -38.58 -7.76 18.14
N ILE A 315 -38.09 -6.85 17.32
CA ILE A 315 -36.65 -6.72 17.07
C ILE A 315 -36.16 -5.94 18.28
N ASN A 316 -35.63 -6.69 19.25
CA ASN A 316 -34.86 -6.17 20.35
C ASN A 316 -33.72 -5.30 19.79
N ASN A 317 -33.93 -3.99 19.70
CA ASN A 317 -33.00 -2.98 19.18
C ASN A 317 -31.76 -2.73 20.07
N ASN A 318 -31.30 -3.72 20.85
CA ASN A 318 -30.13 -3.58 21.71
C ASN A 318 -28.83 -4.21 21.17
N ASN A 319 -28.84 -4.81 19.98
CA ASN A 319 -27.62 -5.34 19.34
C ASN A 319 -27.23 -4.48 18.14
N ILE A 320 -26.76 -3.26 18.39
CA ILE A 320 -26.05 -2.48 17.37
C ILE A 320 -24.70 -3.16 17.16
N ASP A 321 -24.49 -3.67 15.95
CA ASP A 321 -23.26 -4.33 15.53
C ASP A 321 -22.18 -3.27 15.36
N PHE A 322 -21.37 -3.06 16.39
CA PHE A 322 -20.11 -2.35 16.25
C PHE A 322 -19.25 -3.28 15.40
N GLY A 323 -18.98 -2.93 14.14
CA GLY A 323 -18.26 -3.82 13.23
C GLY A 323 -16.99 -4.39 13.87
N GLU A 324 -16.63 -5.63 13.51
CA GLU A 324 -15.58 -6.46 14.12
C GLU A 324 -14.51 -5.66 14.89
N ILE A 325 -14.67 -5.62 16.22
CA ILE A 325 -13.66 -5.12 17.15
C ILE A 325 -12.87 -6.33 17.64
N ASP A 326 -11.58 -6.36 17.32
CA ASP A 326 -10.71 -7.48 17.68
C ASP A 326 -10.18 -7.30 19.10
N LYS A 327 -10.47 -8.27 19.97
CA LYS A 327 -9.85 -8.36 21.29
C LYS A 327 -8.45 -8.96 21.14
N VAL A 328 -7.44 -8.33 21.74
CA VAL A 328 -6.06 -8.81 21.67
C VAL A 328 -5.81 -9.88 22.73
N GLY A 329 -6.09 -11.13 22.39
CA GLY A 329 -5.96 -12.28 23.28
C GLY A 329 -6.74 -12.11 24.58
N GLU A 330 -6.17 -12.56 25.71
CA GLU A 330 -6.78 -12.41 27.04
C GLU A 330 -6.54 -11.03 27.69
N THR A 331 -5.99 -10.07 26.96
CA THR A 331 -5.75 -8.73 27.49
C THR A 331 -7.02 -7.87 27.46
N ASN A 332 -6.99 -6.70 28.12
CA ASN A 332 -8.06 -5.72 28.07
C ASN A 332 -7.95 -4.76 26.86
N PHE A 333 -7.08 -5.06 25.89
CA PHE A 333 -6.91 -4.27 24.68
C PHE A 333 -7.80 -4.73 23.55
N TYR A 334 -8.34 -3.76 22.84
CA TYR A 334 -9.19 -3.94 21.66
C TYR A 334 -8.66 -3.06 20.53
N ILE A 335 -8.70 -3.56 19.29
CA ILE A 335 -8.35 -2.80 18.08
C ILE A 335 -9.52 -2.76 17.12
N SER A 336 -9.67 -1.64 16.41
CA SER A 336 -10.67 -1.52 15.35
C SER A 336 -10.31 -0.42 14.36
N ASP A 337 -10.93 -0.49 13.18
CA ASP A 337 -10.98 0.60 12.23
C ASP A 337 -11.91 1.70 12.78
N SER A 338 -11.43 2.93 12.76
CA SER A 338 -12.22 4.13 13.07
C SER A 338 -13.59 4.14 12.39
N LEU A 339 -13.69 3.77 11.11
CA LEU A 339 -14.97 3.79 10.37
C LEU A 339 -15.99 2.79 10.92
N LYS A 340 -15.53 1.69 11.50
CA LYS A 340 -16.39 0.60 11.97
C LYS A 340 -16.86 0.79 13.41
N CYS A 341 -16.01 1.39 14.25
CA CYS A 341 -16.27 1.46 15.69
C CYS A 341 -16.86 2.78 16.17
N LEU A 342 -16.65 3.88 15.42
CA LEU A 342 -16.94 5.22 15.93
C LEU A 342 -18.42 5.58 15.80
N ASN A 343 -19.10 5.56 16.94
CA ASN A 343 -20.40 6.16 17.17
C ASN A 343 -20.46 6.71 18.61
N ASN A 344 -21.44 7.56 18.92
CA ASN A 344 -21.59 8.16 20.26
C ASN A 344 -21.84 7.13 21.38
N LYS A 345 -22.21 5.89 21.03
CA LYS A 345 -22.50 4.78 21.96
C LYS A 345 -21.23 3.99 22.34
N ILE A 346 -20.07 4.28 21.75
CA ILE A 346 -18.80 3.55 22.00
C ILE A 346 -18.34 3.60 23.46
N TRP A 347 -18.61 4.71 24.14
CA TRP A 347 -18.32 4.91 25.57
C TRP A 347 -19.10 3.97 26.50
N ASN A 348 -20.14 3.28 26.01
CA ASN A 348 -20.84 2.28 26.79
C ASN A 348 -20.08 0.95 26.87
N LYS A 349 -19.08 0.74 26.00
CA LYS A 349 -18.31 -0.52 25.90
C LYS A 349 -16.86 -0.40 26.38
N PHE A 350 -16.28 0.79 26.24
CA PHE A 350 -14.86 1.03 26.53
C PHE A 350 -14.68 2.17 27.53
N ASP A 351 -13.74 1.98 28.44
CA ASP A 351 -13.42 2.96 29.48
C ASP A 351 -12.42 4.00 28.96
N ILE A 352 -11.47 3.55 28.14
CA ILE A 352 -10.37 4.34 27.58
C ILE A 352 -10.35 4.18 26.07
N ILE A 353 -10.19 5.28 25.33
CA ILE A 353 -10.15 5.30 23.88
C ILE A 353 -8.90 6.04 23.41
N LEU A 354 -8.10 5.38 22.58
CA LEU A 354 -6.91 5.93 21.95
C LEU A 354 -7.11 5.99 20.43
N ASN A 355 -7.22 7.19 19.90
CA ASN A 355 -7.27 7.44 18.46
C ASN A 355 -5.83 7.58 17.92
N CYS A 356 -5.38 6.61 17.12
CA CYS A 356 -4.05 6.55 16.51
C CYS A 356 -4.09 6.84 15.01
N SER A 357 -5.03 7.67 14.58
CA SER A 357 -5.13 8.17 13.22
C SER A 357 -4.84 9.66 13.16
N GLU A 358 -4.47 10.15 11.99
CA GLU A 358 -4.34 11.58 11.70
C GLU A 358 -5.68 12.35 11.78
N ILE A 359 -6.81 11.65 11.81
CA ILE A 359 -8.16 12.23 11.75
C ILE A 359 -8.69 12.51 13.15
N ILE A 360 -9.16 13.74 13.36
CA ILE A 360 -10.00 14.10 14.52
C ILE A 360 -11.44 13.85 14.13
N TYR A 361 -12.08 12.87 14.76
CA TYR A 361 -13.50 12.60 14.55
C TYR A 361 -14.31 13.46 15.50
N LYS A 362 -15.08 14.38 14.92
CA LYS A 362 -16.03 15.22 15.67
C LYS A 362 -17.13 14.33 16.27
N GLY A 363 -17.62 14.67 17.46
CA GLY A 363 -18.69 13.93 18.15
C GLY A 363 -18.23 12.86 19.13
N ILE A 364 -17.00 12.31 19.01
CA ILE A 364 -16.51 11.30 19.98
C ILE A 364 -16.47 11.87 21.41
N VAL A 365 -15.98 13.10 21.53
CA VAL A 365 -15.97 13.88 22.78
C VAL A 365 -16.54 15.25 22.40
N ASN A 366 -17.74 15.58 22.88
CA ASN A 366 -18.29 16.92 22.68
C ASN A 366 -17.58 17.89 23.64
N GLU A 367 -17.45 19.16 23.24
CA GLU A 367 -16.77 20.18 24.04
C GLU A 367 -17.65 20.71 25.20
N GLU A 368 -18.91 20.29 25.28
CA GLU A 368 -19.93 20.86 26.16
C GLU A 368 -20.24 19.96 27.39
N GLU A 369 -20.12 20.56 28.58
CA GLU A 369 -20.65 20.16 29.91
C GLU A 369 -20.38 18.75 30.51
N GLY A 370 -19.91 18.75 31.78
CA GLY A 370 -20.08 17.70 32.79
C GLY A 370 -19.62 16.28 32.46
N LYS A 371 -20.44 15.51 31.73
CA LYS A 371 -20.16 14.11 31.35
C LYS A 371 -18.96 14.01 30.40
N ASP A 372 -18.71 15.04 29.60
CA ASP A 372 -17.61 15.03 28.63
C ASP A 372 -16.24 15.31 29.27
N GLN A 373 -16.16 15.85 30.50
CA GLN A 373 -14.86 15.99 31.17
C GLN A 373 -14.22 14.64 31.48
N VAL A 374 -15.01 13.65 31.93
CA VAL A 374 -14.52 12.30 32.19
C VAL A 374 -14.07 11.64 30.89
N ARG A 375 -14.91 11.71 29.84
CA ARG A 375 -14.58 11.18 28.50
C ARG A 375 -13.32 11.83 27.95
N LYS A 376 -13.18 13.15 28.06
CA LYS A 376 -11.98 13.90 27.67
C LYS A 376 -10.74 13.44 28.43
N SER A 377 -10.85 13.10 29.72
CA SER A 377 -9.74 12.56 30.50
C SER A 377 -9.36 11.11 30.15
N ASN A 378 -10.28 10.39 29.50
CA ASN A 378 -10.16 8.99 29.09
C ASN A 378 -9.96 8.81 27.58
N TYR A 379 -9.93 9.91 26.83
CA TYR A 379 -9.67 9.96 25.40
C TYR A 379 -8.30 10.58 25.14
N LEU A 380 -7.51 9.93 24.30
CA LEU A 380 -6.27 10.51 23.78
C LEU A 380 -6.25 10.38 22.26
N HIS A 381 -5.93 11.48 21.58
CA HIS A 381 -5.68 11.51 20.15
C HIS A 381 -4.19 11.66 19.87
N LEU A 382 -3.66 10.73 19.09
CA LEU A 382 -2.30 10.68 18.58
C LEU A 382 -2.36 10.76 17.05
N PRO A 383 -2.10 11.93 16.44
CA PRO A 383 -2.13 12.10 15.00
C PRO A 383 -0.97 11.32 14.35
N ILE A 384 -1.24 10.07 13.97
CA ILE A 384 -0.27 9.17 13.34
C ILE A 384 -0.77 8.82 11.95
N ARG A 385 0.02 9.13 10.92
CA ARG A 385 -0.26 8.75 9.53
C ARG A 385 -0.22 7.24 9.36
N GLU A 386 -0.95 6.71 8.38
CA GLU A 386 -0.95 5.27 8.10
C GLU A 386 0.30 4.83 7.32
N GLY A 387 0.68 3.56 7.52
CA GLY A 387 1.75 2.91 6.76
C GLY A 387 3.17 3.49 6.97
N LYS A 388 4.02 3.37 5.95
CA LYS A 388 5.45 3.72 6.06
C LYS A 388 5.71 5.20 6.36
N ILE A 389 4.81 6.09 5.94
CA ILE A 389 4.94 7.54 6.08
C ILE A 389 4.83 7.94 7.56
N GLY A 390 3.90 7.34 8.30
CA GLY A 390 3.68 7.62 9.73
C GLY A 390 4.70 7.01 10.68
N LYS A 391 5.76 6.36 10.18
CA LYS A 391 6.81 5.73 11.01
C LYS A 391 7.39 6.71 12.05
N ASN A 392 7.69 7.94 11.62
CA ASN A 392 8.30 8.94 12.50
C ASN A 392 7.28 9.49 13.50
N ASP A 393 6.03 9.70 13.07
CA ASP A 393 4.94 10.15 13.94
C ASP A 393 4.71 9.13 15.06
N LEU A 394 4.61 7.85 14.69
CA LEU A 394 4.52 6.72 15.61
C LEU A 394 5.70 6.73 16.59
N PHE A 395 6.94 6.75 16.09
CA PHE A 395 8.13 6.75 16.96
C PHE A 395 8.12 7.89 17.99
N ASN A 396 7.74 9.10 17.56
CA ASN A 396 7.73 10.28 18.43
C ASN A 396 6.59 10.24 19.45
N GLN A 397 5.46 9.63 19.12
CA GLN A 397 4.24 9.61 19.95
C GLN A 397 4.08 8.33 20.78
N LEU A 398 4.88 7.28 20.53
CA LEU A 398 4.84 6.03 21.29
C LEU A 398 4.97 6.25 22.81
N GLN A 399 5.84 7.18 23.24
CA GLN A 399 5.99 7.49 24.66
C GLN A 399 4.71 8.08 25.26
N GLN A 400 4.05 8.98 24.52
CA GLN A 400 2.80 9.59 24.97
C GLN A 400 1.68 8.56 25.08
N ALA A 401 1.61 7.61 24.13
CA ALA A 401 0.68 6.49 24.18
C ALA A 401 0.93 5.60 25.43
N GLU A 402 2.20 5.24 25.67
CA GLU A 402 2.59 4.46 26.85
C GLU A 402 2.22 5.18 28.14
N ASP A 403 2.64 6.43 28.33
CA ASP A 403 2.42 7.17 29.57
C ASP A 403 0.93 7.31 29.89
N PHE A 404 0.10 7.56 28.87
CA PHE A 404 -1.34 7.66 29.02
C PHE A 404 -1.98 6.33 29.43
N ILE A 405 -1.71 5.25 28.68
CA ILE A 405 -2.29 3.93 28.96
C ILE A 405 -1.83 3.40 30.32
N ILE A 406 -0.54 3.53 30.64
CA ILE A 406 0.01 3.02 31.89
C ILE A 406 -0.54 3.79 33.09
N LYS A 407 -0.69 5.11 32.99
CA LYS A 407 -1.38 5.89 34.02
C LYS A 407 -2.79 5.36 34.30
N LYS A 408 -3.56 5.05 33.24
CA LYS A 408 -4.93 4.50 33.37
C LYS A 408 -4.95 3.07 33.91
N LEU A 409 -4.03 2.22 33.50
CA LEU A 409 -3.92 0.86 34.04
C LEU A 409 -3.48 0.82 35.51
N ILE A 410 -2.68 1.80 35.96
CA ILE A 410 -2.35 1.97 37.38
C ILE A 410 -3.60 2.39 38.18
N GLU A 411 -4.44 3.29 37.62
CA GLU A 411 -5.71 3.70 38.23
C GLU A 411 -6.68 2.50 38.35
N ASN A 412 -6.83 1.71 37.28
CA ASN A 412 -7.61 0.46 37.29
C ASN A 412 -7.09 -0.53 36.23
N PRO A 413 -6.51 -1.68 36.63
CA PRO A 413 -6.02 -2.69 35.70
C PRO A 413 -7.10 -3.33 34.83
N ASN A 414 -8.39 -3.21 35.20
CA ASN A 414 -9.52 -3.83 34.52
C ASN A 414 -10.16 -2.94 33.45
N TYR A 415 -9.66 -1.73 33.23
CA TYR A 415 -10.19 -0.86 32.17
C TYR A 415 -10.10 -1.51 30.79
N LYS A 416 -11.19 -1.45 30.04
CA LYS A 416 -11.25 -1.86 28.63
C LYS A 416 -10.72 -0.72 27.77
N ILE A 417 -9.64 -0.99 27.04
CA ILE A 417 -8.91 0.01 26.27
C ILE A 417 -9.11 -0.28 24.78
N LEU A 418 -9.74 0.65 24.07
CA LEU A 418 -9.85 0.62 22.62
C LEU A 418 -8.74 1.45 21.99
N ILE A 419 -8.03 0.87 21.03
CA ILE A 419 -7.04 1.55 20.21
C ILE A 419 -7.49 1.45 18.75
N HIS A 420 -7.92 2.56 18.17
CA HIS A 420 -8.41 2.59 16.79
C HIS A 420 -7.53 3.46 15.89
N SER A 421 -7.50 3.14 14.60
CA SER A 421 -6.86 3.94 13.56
C SER A 421 -7.69 3.87 12.29
N THR A 422 -7.34 4.62 11.23
CA THR A 422 -8.08 4.61 9.96
C THR A 422 -8.19 3.21 9.34
N THR A 423 -7.27 2.30 9.66
CA THR A 423 -7.35 0.90 9.22
C THR A 423 -7.58 -0.09 10.36
N GLY A 424 -7.36 0.33 11.61
CA GLY A 424 -7.37 -0.53 12.79
C GLY A 424 -6.19 -1.51 12.87
N LYS A 425 -5.15 -1.33 12.05
CA LYS A 425 -4.08 -2.31 11.88
C LYS A 425 -2.75 -1.82 12.45
N ALA A 426 -1.89 -1.30 11.57
CA ALA A 426 -0.46 -1.18 11.83
C ALA A 426 -0.14 -0.24 13.01
N ASN A 427 -0.84 0.89 13.14
CA ASN A 427 -0.62 1.84 14.23
C ASN A 427 -1.06 1.26 15.57
N CYS A 428 -2.28 0.71 15.63
CA CYS A 428 -2.84 0.09 16.83
C CYS A 428 -1.94 -1.03 17.35
N VAL A 429 -1.58 -1.96 16.47
CA VAL A 429 -0.71 -3.08 16.82
C VAL A 429 0.67 -2.61 17.27
N SER A 430 1.23 -1.58 16.65
CA SER A 430 2.55 -1.05 17.03
C SER A 430 2.58 -0.49 18.46
N ILE A 431 1.51 0.19 18.86
CA ILE A 431 1.36 0.75 20.21
C ILE A 431 1.16 -0.37 21.22
N ILE A 432 0.29 -1.34 20.93
CA ILE A 432 0.07 -2.50 21.80
C ILE A 432 1.37 -3.28 21.98
N MET A 433 2.12 -3.51 20.92
CA MET A 433 3.40 -4.23 20.98
C MET A 433 4.39 -3.50 21.90
N ALA A 434 4.49 -2.17 21.81
CA ALA A 434 5.34 -1.38 22.69
C ALA A 434 4.96 -1.54 24.18
N ILE A 435 3.65 -1.51 24.46
CA ILE A 435 3.11 -1.60 25.83
C ILE A 435 3.27 -3.01 26.40
N ILE A 436 2.86 -4.05 25.66
CA ILE A 436 2.96 -5.45 26.10
C ILE A 436 4.41 -5.81 26.37
N THR A 437 5.33 -5.45 25.48
CA THR A 437 6.75 -5.80 25.64
C THR A 437 7.35 -5.26 26.93
N LYS A 438 7.03 -4.01 27.29
CA LYS A 438 7.61 -3.31 28.45
C LYS A 438 6.88 -3.59 29.76
N TYR A 439 5.55 -3.71 29.75
CA TYR A 439 4.73 -3.66 30.96
C TYR A 439 3.94 -4.93 31.23
N PHE A 440 3.94 -5.90 30.32
CA PHE A 440 3.25 -7.16 30.53
C PHE A 440 4.27 -8.29 30.71
N LEU A 441 4.08 -9.06 31.78
CA LEU A 441 4.92 -10.22 32.09
C LEU A 441 4.25 -11.48 31.54
N LYS A 442 5.05 -12.33 30.88
CA LYS A 442 4.62 -13.67 30.45
C LYS A 442 4.49 -14.57 31.68
N TYR A 443 3.35 -15.25 31.82
CA TYR A 443 3.16 -16.34 32.77
C TYR A 443 2.95 -17.65 32.02
N ASN A 444 3.67 -18.70 32.42
CA ASN A 444 3.29 -20.07 32.12
C ASN A 444 2.22 -20.49 33.12
N ASN A 445 1.08 -20.99 32.64
CA ASN A 445 0.03 -21.51 33.51
C ASN A 445 0.45 -22.88 34.07
N ASN A 446 1.41 -22.90 35.00
CA ASN A 446 1.88 -24.12 35.68
C ASN A 446 0.97 -24.51 36.88
N ASN A 447 -0.32 -24.21 36.83
CA ASN A 447 -1.28 -24.64 37.85
C ASN A 447 -1.83 -26.06 37.63
N ASN A 448 -1.17 -26.88 36.82
CA ASN A 448 -1.29 -28.33 36.87
C ASN A 448 0.04 -28.93 37.34
N ASN A 449 0.37 -28.76 38.61
CA ASN A 449 1.13 -29.71 39.43
C ASN A 449 1.07 -29.27 40.90
N ASN A 450 -0.13 -29.37 41.48
CA ASN A 450 -0.25 -29.73 42.89
C ASN A 450 0.44 -31.09 43.07
N ASN A 451 1.15 -31.24 44.19
CA ASN A 451 1.83 -32.45 44.67
C ASN A 451 3.27 -32.66 44.17
N ASN A 452 4.18 -31.83 44.65
CA ASN A 452 5.30 -32.39 45.41
C ASN A 452 5.65 -31.44 46.55
N ASN A 453 4.90 -31.64 47.64
CA ASN A 453 5.25 -31.21 48.97
C ASN A 453 6.67 -31.65 49.34
N ASN A 454 7.31 -30.80 50.13
CA ASN A 454 8.28 -31.16 51.15
C ASN A 454 9.57 -31.86 50.69
N ASN A 455 10.63 -31.08 50.59
CA ASN A 455 11.73 -31.21 51.54
C ASN A 455 12.68 -30.02 51.36
N ASN A 456 12.79 -29.20 52.41
CA ASN A 456 13.95 -29.20 53.30
C ASN A 456 15.22 -28.76 52.57
N ASN A 457 15.78 -27.59 52.80
CA ASN A 457 16.28 -27.02 54.07
C ASN A 457 17.75 -26.70 53.76
N ASN A 458 18.25 -25.59 54.30
CA ASN A 458 19.64 -25.39 54.67
C ASN A 458 20.73 -25.76 53.66
N ASN A 459 21.38 -24.75 53.10
CA ASN A 459 22.64 -24.24 53.65
C ASN A 459 23.26 -23.31 52.59
N ASN A 460 23.44 -22.04 52.90
CA ASN A 460 24.56 -21.53 53.70
C ASN A 460 25.86 -21.49 52.88
N ASN A 461 26.39 -20.27 52.83
CA ASN A 461 27.80 -19.94 52.81
C ASN A 461 28.65 -20.13 51.54
N ASN A 462 29.09 -18.96 51.10
CA ASN A 462 30.48 -18.55 51.01
C ASN A 462 31.27 -18.76 49.72
N ASN A 463 32.00 -17.66 49.49
CA ASN A 463 33.34 -17.56 48.93
C ASN A 463 33.50 -17.52 47.41
N ASN A 464 33.84 -16.30 46.96
CA ASN A 464 35.19 -15.97 46.52
C ASN A 464 35.94 -17.10 45.81
N ASN A 465 36.22 -16.92 44.52
CA ASN A 465 37.53 -16.43 44.07
C ASN A 465 37.70 -16.64 42.56
N ASN A 466 38.49 -15.74 41.98
CA ASN A 466 39.42 -15.99 40.86
C ASN A 466 38.79 -16.31 39.49
N LYS A 467 39.39 -16.01 38.35
CA LYS A 467 40.50 -15.17 37.87
C LYS A 467 40.51 -15.45 36.37
N ASN A 468 40.88 -14.44 35.58
CA ASN A 468 41.67 -14.53 34.35
C ASN A 468 41.14 -15.28 33.11
N GLY A 469 41.30 -14.60 31.96
CA GLY A 469 41.39 -15.19 30.62
C GLY A 469 40.40 -14.57 29.64
N LYS A 470 40.70 -13.43 29.01
CA LYS A 470 41.41 -13.27 27.71
C LYS A 470 40.73 -13.96 26.51
N ASP A 471 40.47 -13.10 25.52
CA ASP A 471 40.56 -13.30 24.07
C ASP A 471 39.61 -14.30 23.39
N ASN A 472 38.57 -13.78 22.71
CA ASN A 472 38.52 -13.69 21.24
C ASN A 472 37.14 -13.24 20.76
N ASN A 473 37.09 -12.07 20.14
CA ASN A 473 35.94 -11.59 19.38
C ASN A 473 35.95 -12.28 18.00
N SER A 474 35.10 -13.28 17.82
CA SER A 474 34.63 -13.67 16.49
C SER A 474 33.11 -13.73 16.53
N GLU A 475 32.53 -12.96 15.61
CA GLU A 475 31.14 -12.97 15.21
C GLU A 475 30.72 -14.38 14.78
N ASP A 476 29.42 -14.67 14.93
CA ASP A 476 28.69 -15.87 14.50
C ASP A 476 28.63 -17.04 15.50
N ASP A 477 27.57 -17.04 16.32
CA ASP A 477 26.81 -18.24 16.70
C ASP A 477 25.43 -17.80 17.25
N ASP A 478 24.51 -17.49 16.34
CA ASP A 478 23.07 -17.44 16.62
C ASP A 478 22.56 -18.89 16.69
N ASN A 479 22.62 -19.54 17.87
CA ASN A 479 22.05 -20.87 18.09
C ASN A 479 21.32 -21.02 19.44
N ASP A 480 20.72 -19.94 19.94
CA ASP A 480 19.74 -20.03 21.03
C ASP A 480 18.32 -20.18 20.46
N ASP A 481 18.06 -21.28 19.76
CA ASP A 481 16.69 -21.73 19.46
C ASP A 481 16.13 -22.45 20.70
N GLU A 482 15.83 -21.69 21.76
CA GLU A 482 14.83 -22.14 22.72
C GLU A 482 13.50 -22.26 21.98
N GLU A 483 13.01 -23.48 21.83
CA GLU A 483 11.72 -23.82 21.23
C GLU A 483 10.60 -23.13 22.02
N ILE A 484 10.14 -21.98 21.52
CA ILE A 484 9.10 -21.19 22.17
C ILE A 484 7.76 -21.94 22.03
N ASN A 485 7.34 -22.65 23.07
CA ASN A 485 6.05 -23.35 23.10
C ASN A 485 4.88 -22.35 22.94
N GLU A 486 4.17 -22.42 21.81
CA GLU A 486 3.08 -21.51 21.40
C GLU A 486 1.78 -21.66 22.21
N SER A 487 1.66 -22.73 22.99
CA SER A 487 0.36 -23.21 23.45
C SER A 487 -0.27 -22.44 24.61
N ASN A 488 0.46 -21.58 25.35
CA ASN A 488 -0.13 -20.77 26.44
C ASN A 488 0.64 -19.46 26.72
N PHE A 489 0.45 -18.43 25.90
CA PHE A 489 0.94 -17.09 26.23
C PHE A 489 -0.09 -16.32 27.05
N TYR A 490 0.06 -16.30 28.37
CA TYR A 490 -0.68 -15.39 29.23
C TYR A 490 0.18 -14.18 29.56
N PHE A 491 -0.34 -12.98 29.29
CA PHE A 491 0.28 -11.73 29.65
C PHE A 491 -0.52 -11.08 30.77
N LYS A 492 0.15 -10.73 31.87
CA LYS A 492 -0.46 -9.96 32.96
C LYS A 492 0.24 -8.61 33.09
N PHE A 493 -0.56 -7.57 33.25
CA PHE A 493 -0.05 -6.23 33.52
C PHE A 493 0.79 -6.20 34.80
N SER A 494 1.94 -5.53 34.74
CA SER A 494 2.84 -5.27 35.86
C SER A 494 3.00 -3.76 36.04
N ASN A 495 2.77 -3.28 37.26
CA ASN A 495 3.02 -1.88 37.64
C ASN A 495 4.50 -1.51 37.57
N SER A 496 5.39 -2.51 37.57
CA SER A 496 6.83 -2.34 37.38
C SER A 496 7.20 -2.69 35.93
N PRO A 497 7.62 -1.71 35.10
CA PRO A 497 8.13 -1.99 33.77
C PRO A 497 9.37 -2.88 33.82
N LYS A 498 9.63 -3.62 32.74
CA LYS A 498 10.90 -4.32 32.55
C LYS A 498 12.05 -3.32 32.59
N PHE A 499 13.02 -3.59 33.46
CA PHE A 499 14.22 -2.76 33.63
C PHE A 499 15.07 -2.72 32.35
N LYS A 500 15.09 -3.83 31.60
CA LYS A 500 15.74 -3.97 30.31
C LYS A 500 14.86 -4.83 29.41
N VAL A 501 14.60 -4.34 28.20
CA VAL A 501 13.91 -5.10 27.15
C VAL A 501 14.96 -5.82 26.32
N GLU A 502 14.81 -7.12 26.17
CA GLU A 502 15.72 -7.96 25.40
C GLU A 502 15.12 -8.33 24.02
N LYS A 503 15.96 -8.84 23.12
CA LYS A 503 15.48 -9.28 21.78
C LYS A 503 14.42 -10.37 21.91
N ILE A 504 14.56 -11.26 22.89
CA ILE A 504 13.61 -12.35 23.13
C ILE A 504 12.23 -11.83 23.56
N ASP A 505 12.16 -10.76 24.36
CA ASP A 505 10.91 -10.12 24.75
C ASP A 505 10.14 -9.59 23.54
N ILE A 506 10.88 -8.97 22.61
CA ILE A 506 10.32 -8.45 21.36
C ILE A 506 9.81 -9.62 20.50
N LYS A 507 10.58 -10.70 20.36
CA LYS A 507 10.20 -11.89 19.58
C LYS A 507 8.90 -12.51 20.14
N ILE A 508 8.83 -12.70 21.46
CA ILE A 508 7.64 -13.23 22.14
C ILE A 508 6.42 -12.34 21.92
N SER A 509 6.58 -11.02 22.01
CA SER A 509 5.48 -10.08 21.82
C SER A 509 4.99 -10.08 20.37
N TYR A 510 5.88 -10.21 19.38
CA TYR A 510 5.47 -10.39 17.98
C TYR A 510 4.71 -11.69 17.76
N LEU A 511 5.16 -12.82 18.30
CA LEU A 511 4.46 -14.11 18.17
C LEU A 511 3.06 -14.05 18.77
N PHE A 512 2.91 -13.41 19.93
CA PHE A 512 1.61 -13.19 20.56
C PHE A 512 0.69 -12.36 19.67
N ILE A 513 1.19 -11.23 19.16
CA ILE A 513 0.41 -10.37 18.26
C ILE A 513 0.07 -11.09 16.95
N GLU A 514 1.00 -11.86 16.38
CA GLU A 514 0.77 -12.63 15.17
C GLU A 514 -0.34 -13.67 15.36
N LYS A 515 -0.38 -14.33 16.53
CA LYS A 515 -1.44 -15.29 16.88
C LYS A 515 -2.84 -14.67 16.92
N TYR A 516 -2.97 -13.47 17.49
CA TYR A 516 -4.29 -12.83 17.71
C TYR A 516 -4.65 -11.75 16.67
N CYS A 517 -3.67 -11.24 15.93
CA CYS A 517 -3.80 -10.07 15.05
C CYS A 517 -2.92 -10.23 13.77
N SER A 518 -2.82 -11.44 13.21
CA SER A 518 -1.97 -11.76 12.05
C SER A 518 -2.16 -10.81 10.86
N GLN A 519 -3.40 -10.41 10.59
CA GLN A 519 -3.78 -9.52 9.48
C GLN A 519 -3.39 -8.05 9.69
N SER A 520 -2.84 -7.71 10.86
CA SER A 520 -2.63 -6.33 11.33
C SER A 520 -1.17 -6.03 11.62
N LEU A 521 -0.24 -6.94 11.31
CA LEU A 521 1.18 -6.74 11.59
C LEU A 521 1.76 -5.53 10.84
N PRO A 522 2.49 -4.64 11.55
CA PRO A 522 3.09 -3.47 10.94
C PRO A 522 4.21 -3.82 9.95
N CYS A 523 4.38 -2.97 8.93
CA CYS A 523 5.46 -3.14 7.95
C CYS A 523 6.86 -3.11 8.61
N LYS A 524 7.88 -3.65 7.93
CA LYS A 524 9.27 -3.73 8.45
C LYS A 524 9.77 -2.37 8.98
N SER A 525 9.50 -1.28 8.26
CA SER A 525 9.93 0.06 8.65
C SER A 525 9.33 0.54 9.97
N MET A 526 8.06 0.22 10.22
CA MET A 526 7.36 0.55 11.48
C MET A 526 7.84 -0.35 12.62
N ARG A 527 8.01 -1.66 12.38
CA ARG A 527 8.60 -2.59 13.35
C ARG A 527 9.98 -2.13 13.83
N LEU A 528 10.82 -1.63 12.93
CA LEU A 528 12.11 -1.05 13.28
C LEU A 528 11.98 0.22 14.14
N ALA A 529 10.94 1.03 13.95
CA ALA A 529 10.69 2.19 14.81
C ALA A 529 10.29 1.76 16.22
N VAL A 530 9.37 0.80 16.35
CA VAL A 530 8.95 0.25 17.65
C VAL A 530 10.14 -0.39 18.36
N ASN A 531 10.91 -1.23 17.67
CA ASN A 531 12.09 -1.87 18.25
C ASN A 531 13.13 -0.84 18.72
N LYS A 532 13.35 0.24 17.96
CA LYS A 532 14.24 1.34 18.36
C LYS A 532 13.73 2.06 19.62
N HIS A 533 12.42 2.24 19.75
CA HIS A 533 11.79 2.84 20.92
C HIS A 533 11.91 1.92 22.16
N LEU A 534 11.67 0.61 21.98
CA LEU A 534 11.80 -0.41 23.01
C LEU A 534 13.24 -0.55 23.53
N MET A 535 14.22 -0.45 22.63
CA MET A 535 15.65 -0.54 22.95
C MET A 535 16.26 0.80 23.41
N SER A 536 15.47 1.87 23.50
CA SER A 536 15.95 3.16 24.00
C SER A 536 16.13 3.10 25.52
N PRO A 537 17.28 3.53 26.09
CA PRO A 537 17.56 3.44 27.52
C PRO A 537 16.81 4.48 28.38
N LYS A 538 15.67 5.02 27.93
CA LYS A 538 14.93 6.03 28.70
C LYS A 538 14.29 5.37 29.92
N PRO A 539 14.55 5.86 31.15
CA PRO A 539 13.86 5.38 32.34
C PRO A 539 12.39 5.77 32.23
N SER A 540 11.51 4.78 32.33
CA SER A 540 10.08 4.97 32.55
C SER A 540 9.86 5.92 33.74
N LEU A 541 9.02 6.93 33.55
CA LEU A 541 8.71 7.97 34.56
C LEU A 541 8.20 7.38 35.89
N VAL A 542 7.76 6.12 35.90
CA VAL A 542 7.24 5.41 37.07
C VAL A 542 8.31 5.24 38.17
N TYR A 543 9.61 5.27 37.85
CA TYR A 543 10.66 5.02 38.85
C TYR A 543 10.98 6.18 39.81
N LYS A 544 10.39 7.38 39.65
CA LYS A 544 10.61 8.48 40.61
C LYS A 544 9.76 8.43 41.88
N GLY A 545 8.78 7.51 41.98
CA GLY A 545 7.81 7.50 43.09
C GLY A 545 8.11 6.60 44.29
N TYR A 546 8.89 5.54 44.16
CA TYR A 546 8.93 4.45 45.15
C TYR A 546 10.31 4.09 45.73
N LEU A 547 11.21 5.06 45.81
CA LEU A 547 12.34 5.01 46.76
C LEU A 547 12.14 6.08 47.84
N LYS A 548 11.05 5.96 48.61
CA LYS A 548 11.06 6.52 49.97
C LYS A 548 11.69 5.48 50.87
N GLU A 549 12.92 5.80 51.24
CA GLU A 549 13.76 5.15 52.23
C GLU A 549 12.97 4.78 53.49
N ASN A 550 12.69 3.49 53.67
CA ASN A 550 12.55 2.92 55.00
C ASN A 550 13.96 2.53 55.48
N LYS A 551 14.73 3.55 55.87
CA LYS A 551 15.91 3.40 56.74
C LYS A 551 15.84 4.48 57.81
N LYS A 552 15.19 4.15 58.92
CA LYS A 552 15.58 4.63 60.24
C LYS A 552 15.73 3.42 61.13
#